data_AF-A0A970SRI2-F1
#
_entry.id   AF-A0A970SRI2-F1
#
_cell.length_a   1.000
_cell.length_b   1.000
_cell.length_c   1.000
_cell.angle_alpha   90.00
_cell.angle_beta   90.00
_cell.angle_gamma   90.00
#
_symmetry.space_group_name_H-M   'P 1'
#
loop_
_entity.id
_entity.type
_entity.pdbx_description
1 polymer ?
#
loop_
_entity_poly.entity_id
_entity_poly.type
_entity_poly.pdbx_seq_one_letter_code
_entity_poly.pdbx_strand_id
1 'polypeptide(L)'
;MRLKFFIVFALLAALLACGIAYADAEEYGERPPPFSNVHPWGYDLMPVFEEASATYNVPLPLLLALGHFGSAFENRGDARTIENGYGVMALRKNDMGG
;
A
#
# COMPACT_ATOMS: atom_id res chain seq x y z
N MET A 1 40.97 30.34 0.58
CA MET A 1 40.30 29.41 -0.36
C MET A 1 40.03 28.02 0.21
N ARG A 2 40.70 27.55 1.29
CA ARG A 2 40.57 26.17 1.78
C ARG A 2 39.27 25.86 2.56
N LEU A 3 38.67 26.84 3.24
CA LEU A 3 37.48 26.61 4.08
C LEU A 3 36.19 26.30 3.29
N LYS A 4 36.03 26.89 2.09
CA LYS A 4 34.85 26.64 1.23
C LYS A 4 34.83 25.21 0.69
N PHE A 5 36.01 24.63 0.43
CA PHE A 5 36.12 23.24 -0.01
C PHE A 5 35.72 22.24 1.07
N PHE A 6 36.04 22.51 2.35
CA PHE A 6 35.63 21.64 3.46
C PHE A 6 34.11 21.60 3.66
N ILE A 7 33.43 22.75 3.51
CA ILE A 7 31.96 22.82 3.67
C ILE A 7 31.25 22.05 2.56
N VAL A 8 31.71 22.20 1.31
CA VAL A 8 31.13 21.47 0.16
C VAL A 8 31.37 19.96 0.32
N PHE A 9 32.55 19.55 0.79
CA PHE A 9 32.84 18.13 1.01
C PHE A 9 32.03 17.53 2.15
N ALA A 10 31.80 18.29 3.23
CA ALA A 10 30.94 17.87 4.34
C ALA A 10 29.47 17.73 3.92
N LEU A 11 28.96 18.64 3.08
CA LEU A 11 27.60 18.55 2.54
C LEU A 11 27.44 17.37 1.58
N LEU A 12 28.44 17.10 0.73
CA LEU A 12 28.45 15.94 -0.16
C LEU A 12 28.50 14.63 0.63
N ALA A 13 29.32 14.56 1.68
CA ALA A 13 29.38 13.39 2.57
C ALA A 13 28.05 13.18 3.33
N ALA A 14 27.39 14.24 3.78
CA ALA A 14 26.09 14.16 4.43
C ALA A 14 24.98 13.69 3.46
N LEU A 15 24.98 14.18 2.22
CA LEU A 15 24.04 13.71 1.19
C LEU A 15 24.29 12.24 0.81
N LEU A 16 25.55 11.81 0.73
CA LEU A 16 25.91 10.42 0.47
C LEU A 16 25.47 9.51 1.64
N ALA A 17 25.65 9.96 2.89
CA ALA A 17 25.20 9.23 4.08
C ALA A 17 23.66 9.13 4.17
N CYS A 18 22.94 10.19 3.78
CA CYS A 18 21.47 10.13 3.68
C CYS A 18 20.98 9.18 2.57
N GLY A 19 21.74 9.03 1.48
CA GLY A 19 21.39 8.10 0.39
C GLY A 19 21.53 6.62 0.78
N ILE A 20 22.55 6.27 1.57
CA ILE A 20 22.81 4.88 1.99
C ILE A 20 21.80 4.41 3.05
N ALA A 21 21.28 5.33 3.88
CA ALA A 21 20.22 5.01 4.84
C ALA A 21 18.86 4.70 4.19
N TYR A 22 18.70 4.92 2.87
CA TYR A 22 17.48 4.60 2.13
C TYR A 22 17.55 3.22 1.43
N ALA A 23 18.67 2.49 1.57
CA ALA A 23 18.88 1.19 0.93
C ALA A 23 18.65 0.00 1.88
N ASP A 24 18.18 0.24 3.10
CA ASP A 24 17.62 -0.81 3.98
C ASP A 24 16.11 -0.89 3.72
N ALA A 25 15.75 -1.20 2.47
CA ALA A 25 14.44 -1.72 2.16
C ALA A 25 14.42 -3.12 2.76
N GLU A 26 13.79 -3.22 3.93
CA GLU A 26 13.59 -4.42 4.71
C GLU A 26 13.60 -5.66 3.82
N GLU A 27 14.57 -6.53 4.08
CA GLU A 27 14.56 -7.92 3.67
C GLU A 27 13.29 -8.54 4.27
N TYR A 28 12.16 -8.36 3.59
CA TYR A 28 10.93 -9.13 3.78
C TYR A 28 11.28 -10.56 3.35
N GLY A 29 12.01 -11.25 4.23
CA GLY A 29 12.23 -12.68 4.16
C GLY A 29 10.90 -13.35 3.89
N GLU A 30 10.92 -14.30 2.95
CA GLU A 30 9.81 -15.06 2.41
C GLU A 30 8.75 -15.39 3.46
N ARG A 31 7.88 -14.42 3.75
CA ARG A 31 6.66 -14.68 4.50
C ARG A 31 5.75 -15.31 3.47
N PRO A 32 5.35 -16.59 3.62
CA PRO A 32 4.31 -17.12 2.75
C PRO A 32 3.14 -16.14 2.80
N PRO A 33 2.55 -15.76 1.65
CA PRO A 33 1.46 -14.79 1.64
C PRO A 33 0.43 -15.26 2.68
N PRO A 34 -0.07 -14.39 3.57
CA PRO A 34 -0.93 -14.78 4.69
C PRO A 34 -2.29 -15.34 4.26
N PHE A 35 -2.44 -15.74 3.00
CA PHE A 35 -3.66 -16.05 2.31
C PHE A 35 -3.61 -17.49 1.77
N SER A 36 -3.53 -18.50 2.66
CA SER A 36 -3.76 -19.90 2.23
C SER A 36 -5.25 -20.25 2.11
N ASN A 37 -6.14 -19.31 2.46
CA ASN A 37 -7.58 -19.41 2.27
C ASN A 37 -8.04 -18.29 1.34
N VAL A 38 -7.58 -18.31 0.09
CA VAL A 38 -8.08 -17.37 -0.92
C VAL A 38 -9.51 -17.78 -1.25
N HIS A 39 -10.47 -17.04 -0.71
CA HIS A 39 -11.86 -17.15 -1.14
C HIS A 39 -11.93 -16.94 -2.67
N PRO A 40 -12.89 -17.57 -3.38
CA PRO A 40 -12.96 -17.49 -4.85
C PRO A 40 -12.86 -16.06 -5.40
N TRP A 41 -13.47 -15.12 -4.68
CA TRP A 41 -13.46 -13.68 -4.98
C TRP A 41 -12.06 -13.05 -5.01
N GLY A 42 -11.11 -13.54 -4.22
CA GLY A 42 -9.76 -12.95 -4.12
C GLY A 42 -8.97 -13.04 -5.43
N TYR A 43 -9.15 -14.13 -6.19
CA TYR A 43 -8.51 -14.29 -7.50
C TYR A 43 -9.22 -13.48 -8.59
N ASP A 44 -10.55 -13.45 -8.57
CA ASP A 44 -11.36 -12.74 -9.58
C ASP A 44 -11.17 -11.21 -9.51
N LEU A 45 -10.76 -10.68 -8.35
CA LEU A 45 -10.63 -9.24 -8.12
C LEU A 45 -9.23 -8.68 -8.40
N MET A 46 -8.20 -9.52 -8.59
CA MET A 46 -6.82 -9.04 -8.77
C MET A 46 -6.67 -8.05 -9.94
N PRO A 47 -7.25 -8.28 -11.13
CA PRO A 47 -7.14 -7.31 -12.23
C PRO A 47 -7.73 -5.94 -11.88
N VAL A 48 -8.79 -5.90 -11.06
CA VAL A 48 -9.42 -4.65 -10.61
C VAL A 48 -8.51 -3.90 -9.63
N PHE A 49 -7.83 -4.62 -8.74
CA PHE A 49 -6.86 -4.01 -7.81
C PHE A 49 -5.62 -3.48 -8.54
N GLU A 50 -5.11 -4.20 -9.53
CA GLU A 50 -4.00 -3.76 -10.37
C GLU A 50 -4.36 -2.50 -11.17
N GLU A 51 -5.55 -2.48 -11.80
CA GLU A 51 -6.06 -1.31 -12.52
C GLU A 51 -6.25 -0.10 -11.60
N ALA A 52 -6.84 -0.29 -10.41
CA ALA A 52 -7.00 0.78 -9.44
C ALA A 52 -5.65 1.32 -8.93
N SER A 53 -4.67 0.43 -8.71
CA SER A 53 -3.32 0.83 -8.31
C SER A 53 -2.68 1.74 -9.36
N ALA A 54 -2.77 1.37 -10.64
CA ALA A 54 -2.24 2.16 -11.75
C ALA A 54 -3.00 3.48 -11.95
N THR A 55 -4.34 3.44 -11.90
CA THR A 55 -5.20 4.61 -12.18
C THR A 55 -5.06 5.69 -11.12
N TYR A 56 -5.03 5.30 -9.85
CA TYR A 56 -5.02 6.23 -8.73
C TYR A 56 -3.63 6.45 -8.12
N ASN A 57 -2.60 5.79 -8.67
CA ASN A 57 -1.23 5.82 -8.15
C ASN A 57 -1.17 5.47 -6.65
N VAL A 58 -1.95 4.45 -6.25
CA VAL A 58 -2.00 3.93 -4.89
C VAL A 58 -1.27 2.58 -4.86
N PRO A 59 -0.39 2.30 -3.89
CA PRO A 59 0.30 1.02 -3.84
C PRO A 59 -0.65 -0.17 -3.79
N LEU A 60 -0.48 -1.14 -4.71
CA LEU A 60 -1.26 -2.37 -4.76
C LEU A 60 -1.35 -3.09 -3.38
N PRO A 61 -0.25 -3.23 -2.61
CA PRO A 61 -0.33 -3.86 -1.28
C PRO A 61 -1.28 -3.15 -0.31
N LEU A 62 -1.41 -1.82 -0.41
CA LEU A 62 -2.35 -1.07 0.42
C LEU A 62 -3.80 -1.39 0.05
N LEU A 63 -4.11 -1.45 -1.24
CA LEU A 63 -5.46 -1.81 -1.70
C LEU A 63 -5.84 -3.23 -1.30
N LEU A 64 -4.91 -4.18 -1.41
CA LEU A 64 -5.12 -5.57 -0.97
C LEU A 64 -5.31 -5.66 0.54
N ALA A 65 -4.55 -4.91 1.33
CA ALA A 65 -4.73 -4.84 2.78
C ALA A 65 -6.12 -4.27 3.14
N LEU A 66 -6.56 -3.20 2.48
CA LEU A 66 -7.89 -2.63 2.70
C LEU A 66 -9.02 -3.59 2.29
N GLY A 67 -8.90 -4.29 1.16
CA GLY A 67 -9.86 -5.31 0.76
C GLY A 67 -9.95 -6.47 1.76
N HIS A 68 -8.80 -6.90 2.30
CA HIS A 68 -8.74 -7.94 3.32
C HIS A 68 -9.40 -7.49 4.64
N PHE A 69 -9.02 -6.33 5.18
CA PHE A 69 -9.58 -5.85 6.44
C PHE A 69 -11.02 -5.35 6.32
N GLY A 70 -11.44 -4.89 5.14
CA GLY A 70 -12.79 -4.40 4.90
C GLY A 70 -13.82 -5.53 4.82
N SER A 71 -13.56 -6.55 3.99
CA SER A 71 -14.55 -7.61 3.73
C SER A 71 -13.95 -9.02 3.59
N ALA A 72 -12.65 -9.19 3.85
CA ALA A 72 -11.92 -10.41 3.47
C ALA A 72 -12.11 -10.78 1.98
N PHE A 73 -12.17 -9.75 1.12
CA PHE A 73 -12.47 -9.84 -0.32
C PHE A 73 -13.88 -10.31 -0.68
N GLU A 74 -14.81 -10.37 0.29
CA GLU A 74 -16.19 -10.75 0.03
C GLU A 74 -16.94 -9.62 -0.69
N ASN A 75 -17.31 -9.86 -1.96
CA ASN A 75 -18.19 -8.94 -2.69
C ASN A 75 -19.66 -9.28 -2.41
N ARG A 76 -20.28 -8.51 -1.51
CA ARG A 76 -21.71 -8.66 -1.15
C ARG A 76 -22.66 -7.82 -2.01
N GLY A 77 -22.16 -7.21 -3.09
CA GLY A 77 -22.92 -6.24 -3.90
C GLY A 77 -23.43 -5.10 -3.03
N ASP A 78 -24.76 -4.90 -3.02
CA ASP A 78 -25.42 -3.81 -2.29
C ASP A 78 -25.72 -4.15 -0.81
N ALA A 79 -25.41 -5.37 -0.35
CA ALA A 79 -25.64 -5.75 1.03
C ALA A 79 -24.57 -5.14 1.96
N ARG A 80 -25.05 -4.49 3.02
CA ARG A 80 -24.23 -3.74 3.98
C ARG A 80 -23.50 -4.66 4.96
N THR A 81 -22.32 -4.25 5.44
CA THR A 81 -21.72 -4.86 6.64
C THR A 81 -22.47 -4.44 7.91
N ILE A 82 -22.16 -5.06 9.06
CA ILE A 82 -22.78 -4.67 10.35
C ILE A 82 -22.40 -3.23 10.75
N GLU A 83 -21.26 -2.74 10.26
CA GLU A 83 -20.77 -1.37 10.40
C GLU A 83 -21.27 -0.41 9.31
N ASN A 84 -22.25 -0.84 8.49
CA ASN A 84 -22.83 -0.10 7.37
C ASN A 84 -21.84 0.25 6.23
N GLY A 85 -20.79 -0.56 6.04
CA GLY A 85 -19.92 -0.47 4.87
C GLY A 85 -20.47 -1.21 3.65
N TYR A 86 -19.97 -0.87 2.46
CA TYR A 86 -20.37 -1.48 1.17
C TYR A 86 -19.18 -1.99 0.36
N GLY A 87 -19.44 -3.03 -0.44
CA GLY A 87 -18.48 -3.59 -1.40
C GLY A 87 -17.23 -4.23 -0.75
N VAL A 88 -16.26 -4.53 -1.60
CA VAL A 88 -15.02 -5.28 -1.25
C VAL A 88 -14.15 -4.56 -0.21
N MET A 89 -14.21 -3.24 -0.12
CA MET A 89 -13.46 -2.46 0.87
C MET A 89 -14.30 -2.00 2.07
N ALA A 90 -15.56 -2.41 2.17
CA ALA A 90 -16.50 -1.94 3.20
C ALA A 90 -16.51 -0.39 3.33
N LEU A 91 -16.55 0.31 2.18
CA LEU A 91 -16.54 1.76 2.14
C LEU A 91 -17.79 2.32 2.81
N ARG A 92 -17.64 3.39 3.58
CA ARG A 92 -18.70 4.03 4.34
C ARG A 92 -18.92 5.44 3.84
N LYS A 93 -20.20 5.83 3.88
CA LYS A 93 -20.59 7.20 3.59
C LYS A 93 -19.91 8.17 4.56
N ASN A 94 -19.28 9.22 4.04
CA ASN A 94 -18.67 10.30 4.80
C ASN A 94 -18.83 11.64 4.08
N ASP A 95 -18.65 12.74 4.81
CA ASP A 95 -18.86 14.09 4.27
C ASP A 95 -17.77 14.54 3.27
N MET A 96 -16.76 13.69 2.99
CA MET A 96 -15.68 13.95 2.04
C MET A 96 -15.94 13.33 0.65
N GLY A 97 -17.17 12.87 0.39
CA GLY A 97 -17.57 12.35 -0.93
C GLY A 97 -17.55 10.83 -1.06
N GLY A 98 -17.59 10.11 0.07
CA GLY A 98 -18.01 8.70 0.12
C GLY A 98 -19.46 8.59 0.56
#